data_AF-A0A7W1XSD1-F1
#
_entry.id   AF-A0A7W1XSD1-F1
#
_cell.length_a   1.000
_cell.length_b   1.000
_cell.length_c   1.000
_cell.angle_alpha   90.00
_cell.angle_beta   90.00
_cell.angle_gamma   90.00
#
_symmetry.space_group_name_H-M   'P 1'
#
loop_
_entity.id
_entity.type
_entity.pdbx_description
1 polymer ?
#
loop_
_entity_poly.entity_id
_entity_poly.type
_entity_poly.pdbx_seq_one_letter_code
_entity_poly.pdbx_strand_id
1 'polypeptide(L)'
;MIHSKLAENKLPDFTELTLDEPEGITFKKKEEFTRTLFGRTHVVVISDTDYKQVMQKLPPVQTEENFGYLVPDWSNQTVPAMDSLEVKLGMELDRSNKDRLRNGKVDGIITSRASNYVNLKQVTSIMIFIGLFITVIFSVFTASFLYFKLFNDLQQDQRYYHSLSKMGLGEKEMKRTATIQIALLFYIPLVFAALQTLIGLSSFTSMFHFTNSMMMVSFIAIGVFIILQTIYFLVVRSRFLAQLKRVMV
;
A
#
# COMPACT_ATOMS: atom_id res chain seq x y z
N MET A 1 -19.30 14.38 -17.99
CA MET A 1 -19.97 13.67 -16.88
C MET A 1 -21.13 14.53 -16.42
N ILE A 2 -22.33 13.98 -16.31
CA ILE A 2 -23.50 14.69 -15.77
C ILE A 2 -23.47 14.51 -14.25
N HIS A 3 -23.49 15.61 -13.50
CA HIS A 3 -23.48 15.56 -12.04
C HIS A 3 -24.90 15.35 -11.52
N SER A 4 -25.04 14.47 -10.53
CA SER A 4 -26.27 14.29 -9.75
C SER A 4 -25.95 14.41 -8.27
N LYS A 5 -26.80 15.10 -7.49
CA LYS A 5 -26.74 15.18 -6.02
C LYS A 5 -26.96 13.80 -5.41
N LEU A 6 -25.86 13.08 -5.21
CA LEU A 6 -25.82 11.91 -4.34
C LEU A 6 -25.68 12.42 -2.91
N ALA A 7 -26.69 12.16 -2.07
CA ALA A 7 -26.61 12.42 -0.63
C ALA A 7 -25.43 11.63 -0.05
N GLU A 8 -24.58 12.31 0.72
CA GLU A 8 -23.35 11.74 1.28
C GLU A 8 -23.61 10.45 2.07
N ASN A 9 -22.78 9.43 1.79
CA ASN A 9 -22.51 8.26 2.63
C ASN A 9 -23.56 7.13 2.74
N LYS A 10 -24.59 7.06 1.88
CA LYS A 10 -25.36 5.82 1.65
C LYS A 10 -25.74 5.73 0.17
N LEU A 11 -25.64 4.56 -0.46
CA LEU A 11 -26.31 4.29 -1.74
C LEU A 11 -27.82 4.53 -1.52
N PRO A 12 -28.41 5.59 -2.11
CA PRO A 12 -29.85 5.83 -2.00
C PRO A 12 -30.62 4.63 -2.54
N ASP A 13 -31.78 4.32 -1.96
CA ASP A 13 -32.69 3.31 -2.50
C ASP A 13 -33.31 3.86 -3.80
N PHE A 14 -32.63 3.67 -4.93
CA PHE A 14 -33.02 4.27 -6.21
C PHE A 14 -34.26 3.58 -6.76
N THR A 15 -35.45 4.00 -6.39
CA THR A 15 -36.66 3.69 -7.17
C THR A 15 -36.75 4.62 -8.38
N GLU A 16 -36.27 5.86 -8.22
CA GLU A 16 -36.26 6.90 -9.25
C GLU A 16 -34.93 7.70 -9.19
N LEU A 17 -34.39 8.09 -10.34
CA LEU A 17 -33.21 8.93 -10.50
C LEU A 17 -33.61 10.23 -11.22
N THR A 18 -33.43 11.37 -10.57
CA THR A 18 -33.65 12.69 -11.18
C THR A 18 -32.30 13.33 -11.48
N LEU A 19 -32.09 13.75 -12.73
CA LEU A 19 -30.89 14.51 -13.10
C LEU A 19 -31.02 15.96 -12.60
N ASP A 20 -29.95 16.49 -12.01
CA ASP A 20 -29.88 17.93 -11.69
C ASP A 20 -29.76 18.75 -12.98
N GLU A 21 -29.07 18.23 -13.99
CA GLU A 21 -28.96 18.84 -15.32
C GLU A 21 -29.10 17.77 -16.42
N PRO A 22 -30.07 17.90 -17.35
CA PRO A 22 -31.06 18.95 -17.45
C PRO A 22 -32.22 18.74 -16.46
N GLU A 23 -32.69 19.82 -15.82
CA GLU A 23 -33.73 19.75 -14.79
C GLU A 23 -35.01 19.06 -15.28
N GLY A 24 -35.59 18.20 -14.43
CA GLY A 24 -36.91 17.61 -14.64
C GLY A 24 -36.96 16.34 -15.49
N ILE A 25 -35.82 15.70 -15.79
CA ILE A 25 -35.82 14.33 -16.31
C ILE A 25 -35.70 13.34 -15.14
N THR A 26 -36.75 12.56 -14.92
CA THR A 26 -36.80 11.49 -13.91
C THR A 26 -36.82 10.13 -14.61
N PHE A 27 -35.88 9.27 -14.24
CA PHE A 27 -35.80 7.88 -14.69
C PHE A 27 -36.32 6.96 -13.60
N LYS A 28 -37.10 5.95 -14.00
CA LYS A 28 -37.46 4.85 -13.10
C LYS A 28 -36.42 3.74 -13.21
N LYS A 29 -35.95 3.23 -12.06
CA LYS A 29 -35.00 2.11 -12.04
C LYS A 29 -35.69 0.87 -12.59
N LYS A 30 -35.14 0.31 -13.67
CA LYS A 30 -35.58 -0.98 -14.22
C LYS A 30 -34.83 -2.15 -13.58
N GLU A 31 -33.50 -2.08 -13.57
CA GLU A 31 -32.62 -3.12 -13.06
C GLU A 31 -31.42 -2.49 -12.34
N GLU A 32 -30.84 -3.22 -11.39
CA GLU A 32 -29.66 -2.80 -10.64
C GLU A 32 -28.58 -3.86 -10.70
N PHE A 33 -27.37 -3.46 -11.10
CA PHE A 33 -26.20 -4.32 -11.11
C PHE A 33 -25.22 -3.84 -10.05
N THR A 34 -24.90 -4.70 -9.09
CA THR A 34 -23.91 -4.43 -8.04
C THR A 34 -22.46 -4.62 -8.53
N ARG A 35 -22.29 -5.06 -9.78
CA ARG A 35 -21.00 -5.21 -10.46
C ARG A 35 -21.02 -4.41 -11.75
N THR A 36 -20.01 -3.56 -11.97
CA THR A 36 -19.87 -2.74 -13.18
C THR A 36 -18.60 -3.12 -13.93
N LEU A 37 -18.67 -3.02 -15.26
CA LEU A 37 -17.51 -3.14 -16.14
C LEU A 37 -16.58 -1.91 -16.07
N PHE A 38 -17.10 -0.78 -15.58
CA PHE A 38 -16.42 0.52 -15.61
C PHE A 38 -15.73 0.90 -14.29
N GLY A 39 -15.45 -0.09 -13.43
CA GLY A 39 -14.64 0.11 -12.23
C GLY A 39 -15.36 0.90 -11.13
N ARG A 40 -14.80 2.05 -10.72
CA ARG A 40 -15.24 2.83 -9.53
C ARG A 40 -16.36 3.83 -9.82
N THR A 41 -16.86 3.92 -11.06
CA THR A 41 -17.90 4.88 -11.42
C THR A 41 -19.28 4.25 -11.28
N HIS A 42 -20.22 5.02 -10.74
CA HIS A 42 -21.64 4.70 -10.85
C HIS A 42 -22.05 4.96 -12.30
N VAL A 43 -22.53 3.91 -12.97
CA VAL A 43 -22.95 3.99 -14.37
C VAL A 43 -24.45 3.80 -14.43
N VAL A 44 -25.11 4.72 -15.12
CA VAL A 44 -26.54 4.63 -15.42
C VAL A 44 -26.66 4.28 -16.90
N VAL A 45 -27.32 3.16 -17.19
CA VAL A 45 -27.63 2.75 -18.57
C VAL A 45 -29.04 3.21 -18.88
N ILE A 46 -29.18 4.04 -19.91
CA ILE A 46 -30.46 4.57 -20.39
C ILE A 46 -30.76 4.02 -21.79
N SER A 47 -32.03 4.00 -22.18
CA SER A 47 -32.43 3.58 -23.53
C SER A 47 -32.04 4.62 -24.57
N ASP A 48 -31.93 4.22 -25.85
CA ASP A 48 -31.62 5.14 -26.95
C ASP A 48 -32.64 6.28 -27.06
N THR A 49 -33.91 6.01 -26.74
CA THR A 49 -34.99 7.01 -26.72
C THR A 49 -34.75 8.03 -25.62
N ASP A 50 -34.45 7.55 -24.41
CA ASP A 50 -34.17 8.40 -23.25
C ASP A 50 -32.89 9.22 -23.46
N TYR A 51 -31.84 8.61 -24.02
CA TYR A 51 -30.59 9.28 -24.37
C TYR A 51 -30.83 10.47 -25.29
N LYS A 52 -31.65 10.31 -26.35
CA LYS A 52 -32.00 11.40 -27.26
C LYS A 52 -32.75 12.53 -26.54
N GLN A 53 -33.66 12.20 -25.62
CA GLN A 53 -34.39 13.22 -24.85
C GLN A 53 -33.47 14.01 -23.92
N VAL A 54 -32.51 13.35 -23.29
CA VAL A 54 -31.51 14.01 -22.43
C VAL A 54 -30.60 14.91 -23.25
N MET A 55 -30.07 14.41 -24.37
CA MET A 55 -29.16 15.17 -25.23
C MET A 55 -29.82 16.40 -25.86
N GLN A 56 -31.13 16.37 -26.13
CA GLN A 56 -31.87 17.53 -26.64
C GLN A 56 -32.01 18.67 -25.62
N LYS A 57 -32.04 18.34 -24.32
CA LYS A 57 -32.22 19.32 -23.24
C LYS A 57 -30.92 19.81 -22.63
N LEU A 58 -29.81 19.12 -22.89
CA LEU A 58 -28.49 19.53 -22.40
C LEU A 58 -27.88 20.61 -23.31
N PRO A 59 -27.13 21.58 -22.75
CA PRO A 59 -26.21 22.39 -23.54
C PRO A 59 -25.18 21.48 -24.24
N PRO A 60 -24.41 21.98 -25.23
CA PRO A 60 -23.36 21.19 -25.87
C PRO A 60 -22.37 20.66 -24.81
N VAL A 61 -22.48 19.38 -24.45
CA VAL A 61 -21.56 18.71 -23.53
C VAL A 61 -20.53 17.94 -24.34
N GLN A 62 -19.29 17.94 -23.87
CA GLN A 62 -18.26 17.08 -24.43
C GLN A 62 -18.62 15.61 -24.15
N THR A 63 -18.94 14.88 -25.21
CA THR A 63 -19.24 13.45 -25.17
C THR A 63 -17.96 12.65 -25.43
N GLU A 64 -17.66 11.69 -24.56
CA GLU A 64 -16.60 10.70 -24.78
C GLU A 64 -17.21 9.41 -25.28
N GLU A 65 -16.77 8.95 -26.45
CA GLU A 65 -17.17 7.66 -27.00
C GLU A 65 -16.18 6.58 -26.56
N ASN A 66 -16.68 5.53 -25.90
CA ASN A 66 -15.88 4.42 -25.44
C ASN A 66 -16.31 3.13 -26.15
N PHE A 67 -15.40 2.52 -26.89
CA PHE A 67 -15.63 1.24 -27.57
C PHE A 67 -14.99 0.09 -26.77
N GLY A 68 -15.81 -0.80 -26.25
CA GLY A 68 -15.38 -2.00 -25.55
C GLY A 68 -15.39 -3.22 -26.48
N TYR A 69 -14.25 -3.89 -26.63
CA TYR A 69 -14.14 -5.14 -27.38
C TYR A 69 -13.94 -6.31 -26.43
N LEU A 70 -14.85 -7.29 -26.49
CA LEU A 70 -14.72 -8.55 -25.78
C LEU A 70 -14.21 -9.62 -26.75
N VAL A 71 -13.08 -10.24 -26.41
CA VAL A 71 -12.55 -11.39 -27.17
C VAL A 71 -12.98 -12.67 -26.46
N PRO A 72 -13.88 -13.49 -27.05
CA PRO A 72 -14.43 -14.68 -26.38
C PRO A 72 -13.37 -15.70 -25.96
N ASP A 73 -12.29 -15.82 -26.73
CA ASP A 73 -11.20 -16.78 -26.49
C ASP A 73 -10.31 -16.40 -25.29
N TRP A 74 -10.41 -15.17 -24.79
CA TRP A 74 -9.60 -14.71 -23.65
C TRP A 74 -10.32 -14.98 -22.33
N SER A 75 -9.64 -15.63 -21.39
CA SER A 75 -10.21 -15.94 -20.07
C SER A 75 -10.55 -14.66 -19.30
N ASN A 76 -11.80 -14.50 -18.87
CA ASN A 76 -12.23 -13.38 -18.04
C ASN A 76 -12.15 -13.67 -16.53
N GLN A 77 -11.68 -14.86 -16.15
CA GLN A 77 -11.67 -15.33 -14.76
C GLN A 77 -10.27 -15.43 -14.17
N THR A 78 -9.24 -15.49 -15.02
CA THR A 78 -7.85 -15.67 -14.61
C THR A 78 -6.98 -14.58 -15.18
N VAL A 79 -5.93 -14.24 -14.43
CA VAL A 79 -4.88 -13.34 -14.92
C VAL A 79 -4.19 -13.98 -16.15
N PRO A 80 -3.95 -13.22 -17.23
CA PRO A 80 -3.32 -13.77 -18.42
C PRO A 80 -1.85 -14.14 -18.17
N ALA A 81 -1.42 -15.26 -18.76
CA ALA A 81 -0.02 -15.67 -18.72
C ALA A 81 0.86 -14.68 -19.50
N MET A 82 2.09 -14.45 -19.05
CA MET A 82 2.99 -13.43 -19.63
C MET A 82 3.38 -13.70 -21.09
N ASP A 83 3.34 -14.96 -21.50
CA ASP A 83 3.65 -15.45 -22.84
C ASP A 83 2.40 -15.59 -23.74
N SER A 84 1.22 -15.35 -23.19
CA SER A 84 -0.06 -15.46 -23.90
C SER A 84 -0.17 -14.48 -25.06
N LEU A 85 -0.97 -14.86 -26.06
CA LEU A 85 -1.28 -13.98 -27.20
C LEU A 85 -1.97 -12.68 -26.74
N GLU A 86 -2.82 -12.76 -25.71
CA GLU A 86 -3.48 -11.60 -25.10
C GLU A 86 -2.48 -10.56 -24.60
N VAL A 87 -1.45 -10.98 -23.85
CA VAL A 87 -0.41 -10.07 -23.35
C VAL A 87 0.43 -9.49 -24.48
N LYS A 88 0.81 -10.32 -25.47
CA LYS A 88 1.60 -9.87 -26.62
C LYS A 88 0.86 -8.78 -27.41
N LEU A 89 -0.39 -9.04 -27.79
CA LEU A 89 -1.22 -8.08 -28.52
C LEU A 89 -1.53 -6.85 -27.67
N GLY A 90 -1.86 -7.03 -26.39
CA GLY A 90 -2.12 -5.90 -25.49
C GLY A 90 -0.92 -4.97 -25.37
N MET A 91 0.28 -5.52 -25.22
CA MET A 91 1.54 -4.77 -25.17
C MET A 91 1.87 -4.08 -26.50
N GLU A 92 1.60 -4.73 -27.63
CA GLU A 92 1.77 -4.14 -28.96
C GLU A 92 0.82 -2.96 -29.17
N LEU A 93 -0.45 -3.08 -28.78
CA LEU A 93 -1.42 -2.00 -28.81
C LEU A 93 -0.99 -0.82 -27.93
N ASP A 94 -0.50 -1.09 -26.71
CA ASP A 94 0.00 -0.03 -25.80
C ASP A 94 1.21 0.70 -26.38
N ARG A 95 2.15 -0.03 -27.01
CA ARG A 95 3.31 0.58 -27.70
C ARG A 95 2.85 1.45 -28.87
N SER A 96 2.01 0.90 -29.75
CA SER A 96 1.46 1.63 -30.90
C SER A 96 0.71 2.89 -30.46
N ASN A 97 -0.10 2.79 -29.38
CA ASN A 97 -0.80 3.93 -28.79
C ASN A 97 0.16 5.01 -28.27
N LYS A 98 1.21 4.63 -27.54
CA LYS A 98 2.24 5.56 -27.05
C LYS A 98 3.00 6.24 -28.19
N ASP A 99 3.32 5.51 -29.25
CA ASP A 99 4.04 6.07 -30.40
C ASP A 99 3.17 7.04 -31.20
N ARG A 100 1.87 6.74 -31.36
CA ARG A 100 0.90 7.68 -31.96
C ARG A 100 0.82 8.99 -31.17
N LEU A 101 0.69 8.90 -29.85
CA LEU A 101 0.62 10.06 -28.95
C LEU A 101 1.92 10.87 -28.98
N ARG A 102 3.08 10.22 -28.97
CA ARG A 102 4.39 10.88 -29.11
C ARG A 102 4.53 11.64 -30.43
N ASN A 103 3.94 11.13 -31.49
CA ASN A 103 3.94 11.75 -32.81
C ASN A 103 2.80 12.79 -32.99
N GLY A 104 2.11 13.18 -31.92
CA GLY A 104 1.08 14.23 -31.95
C GLY A 104 -0.26 13.80 -32.53
N LYS A 105 -0.49 12.49 -32.75
CA LYS A 105 -1.81 11.98 -33.14
C LYS A 105 -2.66 11.81 -31.89
N VAL A 106 -3.71 12.63 -31.76
CA VAL A 106 -4.65 12.64 -30.61
C VAL A 106 -6.05 12.23 -31.08
N ASP A 107 -6.12 11.12 -31.81
CA ASP A 107 -7.34 10.54 -32.39
C ASP A 107 -7.94 9.43 -31.50
N GLY A 108 -7.76 9.56 -30.18
CA GLY A 108 -8.26 8.65 -29.16
C GLY A 108 -7.17 7.85 -28.44
N ILE A 109 -7.57 7.13 -27.39
CA ILE A 109 -6.68 6.30 -26.57
C ILE A 109 -7.15 4.85 -26.64
N ILE A 110 -6.24 3.95 -26.99
CA ILE A 110 -6.47 2.51 -26.91
C ILE A 110 -5.92 2.00 -25.60
N THR A 111 -6.75 1.30 -24.83
CA THR A 111 -6.32 0.60 -23.60
C THR A 111 -6.56 -0.89 -23.74
N SER A 112 -5.70 -1.69 -23.11
CA SER A 112 -5.86 -3.15 -23.03
C SER A 112 -5.73 -3.57 -21.57
N ARG A 113 -6.61 -4.49 -21.14
CA ARG A 113 -6.53 -5.05 -19.78
C ARG A 113 -5.18 -5.71 -19.52
N ALA A 114 -4.62 -6.38 -20.53
CA ALA A 114 -3.38 -7.13 -20.39
C ALA A 114 -2.18 -6.21 -20.29
N SER A 115 -2.11 -5.15 -21.11
CA SER A 115 -1.04 -4.16 -20.99
C SER A 115 -1.13 -3.41 -19.66
N ASN A 116 -2.33 -3.02 -19.23
CA ASN A 116 -2.54 -2.39 -17.92
C ASN A 116 -2.06 -3.30 -16.78
N TYR A 117 -2.41 -4.59 -16.83
CA TYR A 117 -1.93 -5.57 -15.84
C TYR A 117 -0.40 -5.70 -15.84
N VAL A 118 0.22 -5.86 -17.01
CA VAL A 118 1.69 -6.00 -17.11
C VAL A 118 2.40 -4.74 -16.64
N ASN A 119 1.95 -3.56 -17.05
CA ASN A 119 2.50 -2.28 -16.63
C ASN A 119 2.38 -2.10 -15.11
N LEU A 120 1.20 -2.38 -14.54
CA LEU A 120 0.98 -2.30 -13.10
C LEU A 120 1.90 -3.28 -12.35
N LYS A 121 1.97 -4.54 -12.80
CA LYS A 121 2.84 -5.55 -12.20
C LYS A 121 4.30 -5.12 -12.26
N GLN A 122 4.78 -4.60 -13.38
CA GLN A 122 6.16 -4.13 -13.53
C GLN A 122 6.48 -3.00 -12.56
N VAL A 123 5.64 -1.95 -12.51
CA VAL A 123 5.83 -0.82 -11.60
C VAL A 123 5.80 -1.27 -10.15
N THR A 124 4.83 -2.10 -9.77
CA THR A 124 4.73 -2.65 -8.41
C THR A 124 5.94 -3.52 -8.07
N SER A 125 6.41 -4.37 -8.97
CA SER A 125 7.61 -5.19 -8.74
C SER A 125 8.87 -4.34 -8.53
N ILE A 126 9.04 -3.27 -9.32
CA ILE A 126 10.16 -2.34 -9.14
C ILE A 126 10.07 -1.62 -7.79
N MET A 127 8.88 -1.13 -7.42
CA MET A 127 8.66 -0.47 -6.13
C MET A 127 8.94 -1.41 -4.95
N ILE A 128 8.49 -2.66 -5.01
CA ILE A 128 8.78 -3.68 -3.98
C ILE A 128 10.28 -3.95 -3.90
N PHE A 129 10.97 -4.10 -5.03
CA PHE A 129 12.41 -4.32 -5.08
C PHE A 129 13.19 -3.17 -4.44
N ILE A 130 12.88 -1.93 -4.83
CA ILE A 130 13.50 -0.73 -4.26
C ILE A 130 13.20 -0.62 -2.76
N GLY A 131 11.95 -0.83 -2.37
CA GLY A 131 11.53 -0.81 -0.97
C GLY A 131 12.30 -1.82 -0.12
N LEU A 132 12.42 -3.06 -0.58
CA LEU A 132 13.18 -4.11 0.11
C LEU A 132 14.67 -3.73 0.23
N PHE A 133 15.28 -3.23 -0.83
CA PHE A 133 16.69 -2.84 -0.82
C PHE A 133 16.96 -1.70 0.17
N ILE A 134 16.09 -0.69 0.18
CA ILE A 134 16.15 0.41 1.14
C ILE A 134 16.01 -0.14 2.57
N THR A 135 15.04 -1.01 2.83
CA THR A 135 14.86 -1.63 4.16
C THR A 135 16.12 -2.37 4.63
N VAL A 136 16.78 -3.13 3.77
CA VAL A 136 18.01 -3.86 4.11
C VAL A 136 19.16 -2.89 4.44
N ILE A 137 19.37 -1.86 3.61
CA ILE A 137 20.44 -0.87 3.85
C ILE A 137 20.22 -0.15 5.18
N PHE A 138 19.00 0.36 5.41
CA PHE A 138 18.68 1.03 6.67
C PHE A 138 18.81 0.09 7.86
N SER A 139 18.43 -1.19 7.73
CA SER A 139 18.61 -2.18 8.79
C SER A 139 20.08 -2.37 9.16
N VAL A 140 20.97 -2.52 8.17
CA VAL A 140 22.43 -2.63 8.40
C VAL A 140 22.99 -1.35 9.02
N PHE A 141 22.54 -0.18 8.56
CA PHE A 141 22.93 1.11 9.13
C PHE A 141 22.51 1.24 10.60
N THR A 142 21.26 0.94 10.94
CA THR A 142 20.76 0.97 12.32
C THR A 142 21.49 -0.03 13.21
N ALA A 143 21.75 -1.25 12.72
CA ALA A 143 22.51 -2.25 13.47
C ALA A 143 23.95 -1.79 13.74
N SER A 144 24.59 -1.16 12.75
CA SER A 144 25.94 -0.61 12.89
C SER A 144 25.96 0.55 13.88
N PHE A 145 25.03 1.49 13.76
CA PHE A 145 24.88 2.62 14.67
C PHE A 145 24.67 2.16 16.12
N LEU A 146 23.81 1.17 16.33
CA LEU A 146 23.52 0.65 17.65
C LEU A 146 24.74 -0.08 18.24
N TYR A 147 25.45 -0.86 17.43
CA TYR A 147 26.71 -1.49 17.82
C TYR A 147 27.75 -0.45 18.26
N PHE A 148 27.94 0.62 17.47
CA PHE A 148 28.89 1.68 17.80
C PHE A 148 28.50 2.41 19.08
N LYS A 149 27.22 2.73 19.26
CA LYS A 149 26.72 3.34 20.49
C LYS A 149 27.04 2.48 21.71
N LEU A 150 26.69 1.19 21.66
CA LEU A 150 26.91 0.28 22.77
C LEU A 150 28.40 0.10 23.09
N PHE A 151 29.25 0.05 22.06
CA PHE A 151 30.70 -0.09 22.24
C PHE A 151 31.34 1.16 22.83
N ASN A 152 30.92 2.36 22.40
CA ASN A 152 31.41 3.61 22.97
C ASN A 152 30.96 3.79 24.43
N ASP A 153 29.72 3.43 24.74
CA ASP A 153 29.17 3.52 26.09
C ASP A 153 29.78 2.45 27.04
N LEU A 154 30.23 1.31 26.49
CA LEU A 154 30.75 0.17 27.26
C LEU A 154 31.87 0.54 28.24
N GLN A 155 32.84 1.36 27.84
CA GLN A 155 33.96 1.71 28.72
C GLN A 155 33.52 2.54 29.92
N GLN A 156 32.58 3.46 29.71
CA GLN A 156 32.00 4.25 30.78
C GLN A 156 31.15 3.37 31.69
N ASP A 157 30.29 2.53 31.10
CA ASP A 157 29.44 1.60 31.83
C ASP A 157 30.28 0.65 32.70
N GLN A 158 31.37 0.07 32.18
CA GLN A 158 32.28 -0.78 32.95
C GLN A 158 32.82 -0.11 34.22
N ARG A 159 33.18 1.19 34.16
CA ARG A 159 33.66 1.94 35.33
C ARG A 159 32.55 2.16 36.36
N TYR A 160 31.34 2.49 35.91
CA TYR A 160 30.17 2.61 36.78
C TYR A 160 29.84 1.28 37.45
N TYR A 161 29.69 0.20 36.68
CA TYR A 161 29.37 -1.13 37.21
C TYR A 161 30.46 -1.65 38.16
N HIS A 162 31.74 -1.39 37.90
CA HIS A 162 32.82 -1.74 38.83
C HIS A 162 32.70 -0.99 40.18
N SER A 163 32.30 0.28 40.15
CA SER A 163 32.09 1.09 41.35
C SER A 163 30.87 0.62 42.16
N LEU A 164 29.77 0.27 41.48
CA LEU A 164 28.60 -0.34 42.11
C LEU A 164 28.91 -1.72 42.72
N SER A 165 29.73 -2.54 42.06
CA SER A 165 30.19 -3.84 42.59
C SER A 165 30.87 -3.67 43.96
N LYS A 166 31.73 -2.65 44.09
CA LYS A 166 32.41 -2.32 45.35
C LYS A 166 31.46 -1.82 46.46
N MET A 167 30.28 -1.32 46.09
CA MET A 167 29.23 -0.92 47.04
C MET A 167 28.33 -2.10 47.46
N GLY A 168 28.62 -3.33 47.00
CA GLY A 168 27.89 -4.53 47.40
C GLY A 168 26.70 -4.89 46.51
N LEU A 169 26.55 -4.26 45.33
CA LEU A 169 25.50 -4.65 44.39
C LEU A 169 25.77 -6.04 43.81
N GLY A 170 24.75 -6.90 43.84
CA GLY A 170 24.86 -8.26 43.31
C GLY A 170 24.96 -8.30 41.78
N GLU A 171 25.71 -9.26 41.25
CA GLU A 171 25.88 -9.50 39.80
C GLU A 171 24.54 -9.57 39.04
N LYS A 172 23.51 -10.15 39.67
CA LYS A 172 22.16 -10.27 39.11
C LYS A 172 21.46 -8.92 38.92
N GLU A 173 21.57 -8.04 39.90
CA GLU A 173 21.00 -6.68 39.87
C GLU A 173 21.64 -5.89 38.71
N MET A 174 22.97 -5.95 38.60
CA MET A 174 23.72 -5.26 37.56
C MET A 174 23.38 -5.78 36.15
N LYS A 175 23.28 -7.11 35.97
CA LYS A 175 22.85 -7.71 34.70
C LYS A 175 21.43 -7.30 34.31
N ARG A 176 20.53 -7.17 35.29
CA ARG A 176 19.14 -6.73 35.06
C ARG A 176 19.10 -5.28 34.58
N THR A 177 19.80 -4.38 35.26
CA THR A 177 19.87 -2.96 34.88
C THR A 177 20.43 -2.79 33.47
N ALA A 178 21.55 -3.44 33.15
CA ALA A 178 22.13 -3.43 31.81
C ALA A 178 21.17 -3.96 30.75
N THR A 179 20.46 -5.06 31.06
CA THR A 179 19.47 -5.64 30.13
C THR A 179 18.33 -4.67 29.85
N ILE A 180 17.83 -3.95 30.86
CA ILE A 180 16.74 -2.97 30.69
C ILE A 180 17.21 -1.80 29.82
N GLN A 181 18.40 -1.26 30.08
CA GLN A 181 18.95 -0.15 29.29
C GLN A 181 19.10 -0.51 27.81
N ILE A 182 19.64 -1.71 27.52
CA ILE A 182 19.76 -2.22 26.16
C ILE A 182 18.37 -2.50 25.57
N ALA A 183 17.44 -3.09 26.33
CA ALA A 183 16.10 -3.35 25.84
C ALA A 183 15.37 -2.06 25.44
N LEU A 184 15.46 -1.00 26.25
CA LEU A 184 14.84 0.29 25.93
C LEU A 184 15.39 0.87 24.62
N LEU A 185 16.70 0.77 24.37
CA LEU A 185 17.31 1.21 23.11
C LEU A 185 16.77 0.47 21.87
N PHE A 186 16.35 -0.79 22.02
CA PHE A 186 15.84 -1.61 20.91
C PHE A 186 14.34 -1.51 20.73
N TYR A 187 13.57 -1.53 21.82
CA TYR A 187 12.13 -1.70 21.79
C TYR A 187 11.37 -0.36 21.75
N ILE A 188 11.92 0.74 22.27
CA ILE A 188 11.25 2.05 22.16
C ILE A 188 11.08 2.47 20.68
N PRO A 189 12.14 2.46 19.84
CA PRO A 189 11.99 2.82 18.43
C PRO A 189 11.05 1.86 17.68
N LEU A 190 11.05 0.58 18.06
CA LEU A 190 10.18 -0.44 17.47
C LEU A 190 8.70 -0.15 17.73
N VAL A 191 8.33 0.16 18.98
CA VAL A 191 6.95 0.51 19.34
C VAL A 191 6.52 1.77 18.59
N PHE A 192 7.39 2.78 18.53
CA PHE A 192 7.09 4.01 17.79
C PHE A 192 6.86 3.73 16.29
N ALA A 193 7.72 2.93 15.66
CA ALA A 193 7.57 2.52 14.27
C ALA A 193 6.27 1.73 14.02
N ALA A 194 5.91 0.82 14.92
CA ALA A 194 4.67 0.04 14.83
C ALA A 194 3.44 0.95 14.92
N LEU A 195 3.42 1.90 15.86
CA LEU A 195 2.34 2.88 16.00
C LEU A 195 2.22 3.78 14.78
N GLN A 196 3.32 4.32 14.28
CA GLN A 196 3.34 5.14 13.07
C GLN A 196 2.81 4.35 11.86
N THR A 197 3.17 3.08 11.75
CA THR A 197 2.68 2.19 10.67
C THR A 197 1.18 1.96 10.77
N LEU A 198 0.64 1.73 11.97
CA LEU A 198 -0.80 1.54 12.19
C LEU A 198 -1.60 2.82 11.86
N ILE A 199 -1.10 3.98 12.28
CA ILE A 199 -1.72 5.29 11.98
C ILE A 199 -1.69 5.58 10.47
N GLY A 200 -0.56 5.29 9.82
CA GLY A 200 -0.43 5.41 8.38
C GLY A 200 -1.44 4.51 7.66
N LEU A 201 -1.51 3.24 8.06
CA LEU A 201 -2.41 2.29 7.43
C LEU A 201 -3.88 2.69 7.57
N SER A 202 -4.33 3.14 8.75
CA SER A 202 -5.71 3.55 8.97
C SER A 202 -6.11 4.74 8.08
N SER A 203 -5.19 5.68 7.87
CA SER A 203 -5.39 6.82 6.97
C SER A 203 -5.46 6.37 5.50
N PHE A 204 -4.59 5.45 5.08
CA PHE A 204 -4.61 4.89 3.71
C PHE A 204 -5.87 4.05 3.43
N THR A 205 -6.36 3.27 4.41
CA THR A 205 -7.59 2.48 4.24
C THR A 205 -8.82 3.36 4.01
N SER A 206 -8.87 4.53 4.66
CA SER A 206 -9.94 5.52 4.48
C SER A 206 -9.89 6.15 3.09
N MET A 207 -8.69 6.52 2.61
CA MET A 207 -8.54 7.19 1.31
C MET A 207 -8.75 6.27 0.09
N PHE A 208 -8.40 4.99 0.20
CA PHE A 208 -8.35 4.10 -0.97
C PHE A 208 -9.35 2.93 -0.94
N HIS A 209 -10.19 2.84 0.10
CA HIS A 209 -11.11 1.73 0.37
C HIS A 209 -10.42 0.35 0.24
N PHE A 210 -9.18 0.26 0.70
CA PHE A 210 -8.45 -1.00 0.65
C PHE A 210 -9.10 -2.04 1.58
N THR A 211 -9.12 -3.29 1.11
CA THR A 211 -9.71 -4.42 1.83
C THR A 211 -8.91 -4.82 3.08
N ASN A 212 -9.53 -5.57 3.98
CA ASN A 212 -8.92 -6.18 5.17
C ASN A 212 -7.59 -6.93 4.90
N SER A 213 -7.33 -7.33 3.65
CA SER A 213 -6.11 -8.04 3.26
C SER A 213 -4.83 -7.24 3.50
N MET A 214 -4.84 -5.91 3.40
CA MET A 214 -3.61 -5.12 3.61
C MET A 214 -3.18 -5.08 5.08
N MET A 215 -4.15 -5.04 5.99
CA MET A 215 -3.91 -5.04 7.43
C MET A 215 -3.24 -6.34 7.89
N MET A 216 -3.69 -7.48 7.34
CA MET A 216 -3.06 -8.78 7.61
C MET A 216 -1.59 -8.79 7.17
N VAL A 217 -1.28 -8.28 5.97
CA VAL A 217 0.09 -8.21 5.45
C VAL A 217 0.97 -7.32 6.34
N SER A 218 0.45 -6.18 6.79
CA SER A 218 1.18 -5.30 7.71
C SER A 218 1.48 -5.96 9.05
N PHE A 219 0.53 -6.71 9.63
CA PHE A 219 0.78 -7.45 10.87
C PHE A 219 1.84 -8.54 10.71
N ILE A 220 1.84 -9.25 9.58
CA ILE A 220 2.89 -10.22 9.26
C ILE A 220 4.24 -9.53 9.18
N ALA A 221 4.33 -8.38 8.50
CA ALA A 221 5.58 -7.62 8.37
C ALA A 221 6.10 -7.13 9.74
N ILE A 222 5.22 -6.57 10.59
CA ILE A 222 5.56 -6.16 11.95
C ILE A 222 6.03 -7.37 12.76
N GLY A 223 5.34 -8.51 12.66
CA GLY A 223 5.71 -9.75 13.35
C GLY A 223 7.10 -10.26 12.95
N VAL A 224 7.41 -10.30 11.66
CA VAL A 224 8.74 -10.68 11.15
C VAL A 224 9.81 -9.72 11.68
N PHE A 225 9.54 -8.41 11.68
CA PHE A 225 10.49 -7.42 12.16
C PHE A 225 10.72 -7.53 13.67
N ILE A 226 9.68 -7.81 14.48
CA ILE A 226 9.82 -8.11 15.90
C ILE A 226 10.70 -9.34 16.12
N ILE A 227 10.49 -10.43 15.37
CA ILE A 227 11.31 -11.65 15.49
C ILE A 227 12.79 -11.35 15.21
N LEU A 228 13.08 -10.64 14.10
CA LEU A 228 14.44 -10.24 13.74
C LEU A 228 15.06 -9.34 14.81
N GLN A 229 14.31 -8.36 15.31
CA GLN A 229 14.76 -7.46 16.37
C GLN A 229 15.03 -8.19 17.68
N THR A 230 14.21 -9.17 18.04
CA THR A 230 14.42 -10.00 19.23
C THR A 230 15.67 -10.88 19.09
N ILE A 231 15.91 -11.48 17.92
CA ILE A 231 17.15 -12.24 17.66
C ILE A 231 18.37 -11.32 17.81
N TYR A 232 18.33 -10.13 17.20
CA TYR A 232 19.42 -9.16 17.29
C TYR A 232 19.66 -8.70 18.73
N PHE A 233 18.60 -8.41 19.48
CA PHE A 233 18.66 -8.06 20.90
C PHE A 233 19.34 -9.17 21.73
N LEU A 234 18.99 -10.44 21.51
CA LEU A 234 19.59 -11.56 22.24
C LEU A 234 21.10 -11.66 21.98
N VAL A 235 21.53 -11.50 20.72
CA VAL A 235 22.95 -11.50 20.35
C VAL A 235 23.68 -10.37 21.07
N VAL A 236 23.16 -9.14 20.99
CA VAL A 236 23.80 -7.96 21.59
C VAL A 236 23.84 -8.06 23.11
N ARG A 237 22.74 -8.46 23.75
CA ARG A 237 22.67 -8.70 25.20
C ARG A 237 23.72 -9.73 25.63
N SER A 238 23.83 -10.85 24.93
CA SER A 238 24.79 -11.91 25.28
C SER A 238 26.24 -11.40 25.24
N ARG A 239 26.59 -10.64 24.20
CA ARG A 239 27.92 -10.02 24.02
C ARG A 239 28.22 -9.01 25.13
N PHE A 240 27.26 -8.14 25.46
CA PHE A 240 27.44 -7.12 26.49
C PHE A 240 27.61 -7.73 27.88
N LEU A 241 26.75 -8.68 28.26
CA LEU A 241 26.84 -9.34 29.58
C LEU A 241 28.14 -10.15 29.73
N ALA A 242 28.63 -10.77 28.65
CA ALA A 242 29.90 -11.49 28.66
C ALA A 242 31.09 -10.55 28.90
N GLN A 243 31.05 -9.34 28.35
CA GLN A 243 32.07 -8.31 28.59
C GLN A 243 31.97 -7.74 30.00
N LEU A 244 30.76 -7.52 30.51
CA LEU A 244 30.54 -6.98 31.85
C LEU A 244 31.04 -7.93 32.94
N LYS A 245 30.82 -9.25 32.78
CA LYS A 245 31.30 -10.27 33.73
C LYS A 245 32.82 -10.25 33.93
N ARG A 246 33.60 -9.83 32.91
CA ARG A 246 35.07 -9.74 33.03
C ARG A 246 35.55 -8.61 33.94
N VAL A 247 34.68 -7.66 34.31
CA VAL A 247 35.04 -6.45 35.04
C VAL A 247 34.46 -6.41 36.47
N MET A 248 33.49 -7.29 36.75
CA MET A 248 32.90 -7.45 38.09
C MET A 248 33.87 -8.22 39.00
N VAL A 249 34.06 -7.72 40.22
CA VAL A 249 34.87 -8.33 41.29
C VAL A 249 33.94 -8.94 42.33
#